data_AF-A0A535MXT5-F1
#
_entry.id   AF-A0A535MXT5-F1
#
_cell.length_a   1.000
_cell.length_b   1.000
_cell.length_c   1.000
_cell.angle_alpha   90.00
_cell.angle_beta   90.00
_cell.angle_gamma   90.00
#
_symmetry.space_group_name_H-M   'P 1'
#
loop_
_entity.id
_entity.type
_entity.pdbx_description
1 polymer ?
#
loop_
_entity_poly.entity_id
_entity_poly.type
_entity_poly.pdbx_seq_one_letter_code
_entity_poly.pdbx_strand_id
1 'polypeptide(L)' 'MPLRPAALPKEGAVIDLVYVKGGTPLVRKARSLGLRTADGWGVLLSQGAIAFQLWTGRTAPLEAMRETLQP' A
#
# COMPACT_ATOMS: atom_id res chain seq x y z
N MET A 1 15.34 10.84 -3.73
CA MET A 1 14.56 9.68 -4.22
C MET A 1 15.53 8.77 -4.98
N PRO A 2 15.64 7.47 -4.67
CA PRO A 2 16.67 6.61 -5.23
C PRO A 2 16.44 6.24 -6.71
N LEU A 3 15.22 6.41 -7.21
CA LEU A 3 14.89 6.23 -8.62
C LEU A 3 14.87 7.57 -9.36
N ARG A 4 15.30 7.58 -10.62
CA ARG A 4 15.11 8.72 -11.51
C ARG A 4 13.62 8.79 -11.90
N PRO A 5 12.97 9.97 -11.97
CA PRO A 5 11.57 10.07 -12.37
C PRO A 5 11.27 9.43 -13.73
N ALA A 6 12.20 9.52 -14.69
CA ALA A 6 12.08 8.90 -16.01
C ALA A 6 12.14 7.35 -15.98
N ALA A 7 12.56 6.75 -14.85
CA ALA A 7 12.55 5.32 -14.64
C ALA A 7 11.22 4.80 -14.08
N LEU A 8 10.29 5.70 -13.72
CA LEU A 8 8.93 5.29 -13.35
C LEU A 8 8.18 4.81 -14.60
N PRO A 9 7.30 3.81 -14.45
CA PRO A 9 6.50 3.33 -15.56
C PRO A 9 5.60 4.46 -16.09
N LYS A 10 5.41 4.52 -17.41
CA LYS A 10 4.48 5.47 -18.03
C LYS A 10 3.01 5.08 -17.78
N GLU A 11 2.78 3.78 -17.64
CA GLU A 11 1.48 3.17 -17.36
C GLU A 11 1.68 2.06 -16.33
N GLY A 12 0.77 1.93 -15.36
CA GLY A 12 0.85 0.89 -14.34
C GLY A 12 0.57 1.41 -12.94
N ALA A 13 1.30 0.87 -11.96
CA ALA A 13 1.19 1.24 -10.56
C ALA A 13 2.53 1.16 -9.84
N VAL A 14 2.67 1.93 -8.77
CA VAL A 14 3.78 1.81 -7.81
C VAL A 14 3.24 1.20 -6.52
N ILE A 15 3.86 0.11 -6.09
CA ILE A 15 3.58 -0.53 -4.81
C ILE A 15 4.80 -0.31 -3.93
N ASP A 16 4.60 0.29 -2.76
CA ASP A 16 5.66 0.53 -1.80
C ASP A 16 5.27 -0.11 -0.47
N LEU A 17 6.16 -0.90 0.12
CA LEU A 17 5.89 -1.67 1.33
C LEU A 17 6.27 -0.91 2.61
N VAL A 18 6.82 0.30 2.50
CA VAL A 18 7.20 1.10 3.66
C VAL A 18 5.97 1.69 4.34
N TYR A 19 5.89 1.49 5.66
CA TYR A 19 4.81 2.00 6.52
C TYR A 19 5.09 3.45 6.95
N VAL A 20 4.84 4.41 6.05
CA VAL A 20 5.02 5.83 6.35
C VAL A 20 3.78 6.65 6.02
N LYS A 21 3.40 7.54 6.94
CA LYS A 21 2.27 8.44 6.77
C LYS A 21 2.45 9.32 5.54
N GLY A 22 1.43 9.39 4.69
CA GLY A 22 1.47 10.19 3.46
C GLY A 22 2.37 9.63 2.35
N GLY A 23 2.93 8.43 2.52
CA GLY A 23 3.74 7.73 1.53
C GLY A 23 5.18 8.21 1.44
N THR A 24 6.05 7.32 0.93
CA THR A 24 7.47 7.61 0.69
C THR A 24 7.64 8.68 -0.40
N PRO A 25 8.84 9.26 -0.57
CA PRO A 25 9.13 10.13 -1.71
C PRO A 25 8.80 9.48 -3.08
N LEU A 26 8.95 8.16 -3.20
CA LEU A 26 8.61 7.41 -4.40
C LEU A 26 7.10 7.42 -4.67
N VAL A 27 6.30 7.07 -3.66
CA VAL A 27 4.83 7.09 -3.75
C VAL A 27 4.32 8.50 -4.05
N ARG A 28 4.84 9.52 -3.35
CA ARG A 28 4.45 10.92 -3.59
C ARG A 28 4.76 11.36 -5.01
N LYS A 29 5.93 10.99 -5.54
CA LYS A 29 6.29 11.31 -6.93
C LYS A 29 5.43 10.55 -7.95
N ALA A 30 5.11 9.28 -7.70
CA ALA A 30 4.24 8.50 -8.56
C ALA A 30 2.82 9.09 -8.62
N ARG A 31 2.25 9.47 -7.46
CA ARG A 31 0.97 10.18 -7.38
C ARG A 31 0.99 11.50 -8.14
N SER A 32 2.08 12.28 -8.03
CA SER A 32 2.21 13.55 -8.77
C SER A 32 2.27 13.36 -10.29
N LEU A 33 2.53 12.15 -10.77
CA LEU A 33 2.58 11.79 -12.18
C LEU A 33 1.28 11.11 -12.65
N GLY A 34 0.25 11.05 -11.80
CA GLY A 34 -1.02 10.40 -12.11
C GLY A 34 -0.98 8.87 -12.07
N LEU A 35 0.11 8.27 -11.58
CA LEU A 35 0.20 6.82 -11.45
C LEU A 35 -0.64 6.33 -10.27
N ARG A 36 -1.25 5.15 -10.45
CA ARG A 36 -1.89 4.42 -9.34
C ARG A 36 -0.82 4.03 -8.32
N THR A 37 -1.17 4.12 -7.04
CA THR A 37 -0.25 3.73 -5.95
C THR A 37 -0.94 2.90 -4.90
N ALA A 38 -0.25 1.87 -4.39
CA ALA A 38 -0.57 1.23 -3.12
C ALA A 38 0.58 1.51 -2.14
N ASP A 39 0.27 2.05 -0.96
CA ASP A 39 1.24 2.24 0.10
C ASP A 39 1.28 1.04 1.06
N GLY A 40 2.30 1.01 1.93
CA GLY A 40 2.59 -0.13 2.76
C GLY A 40 1.44 -0.47 3.71
N TRP A 41 0.68 0.54 4.17
CA TRP A 41 -0.49 0.34 5.03
C TRP A 41 -1.60 -0.43 4.32
N GLY A 42 -1.91 -0.05 3.08
CA GLY A 42 -2.89 -0.77 2.26
C GLY A 42 -2.47 -2.22 1.99
N VAL A 43 -1.18 -2.44 1.73
CA VAL A 43 -0.65 -3.79 1.53
C VAL A 43 -0.71 -4.61 2.82
N LEU A 44 -0.29 -4.05 3.95
CA LEU A 44 -0.31 -4.68 5.27
C LEU A 44 -1.72 -5.12 5.68
N LEU A 45 -2.71 -4.25 5.48
CA LEU A 45 -4.12 -4.56 5.76
C LEU A 45 -4.60 -5.72 4.88
N SER A 46 -4.34 -5.64 3.57
CA SER A 46 -4.84 -6.59 2.58
C SER A 46 -4.26 -7.98 2.80
N GLN A 47 -2.93 -8.07 3.00
CA GLN A 47 -2.28 -9.37 3.23
C GLN A 47 -2.74 -10.00 4.56
N GLY A 48 -2.95 -9.18 5.60
CA GLY A 48 -3.42 -9.65 6.90
C GLY A 48 -4.85 -10.19 6.83
N ALA A 49 -5.71 -9.52 6.06
CA ALA A 49 -7.08 -9.96 5.85
C ALA A 49 -7.15 -11.32 5.13
N ILE A 50 -6.31 -11.52 4.11
CA ILE A 50 -6.21 -12.81 3.41
C ILE A 50 -5.73 -13.90 4.38
N ALA A 51 -4.66 -13.64 5.13
CA ALA A 51 -4.14 -14.61 6.10
C ALA A 51 -5.18 -14.99 7.17
N PHE A 52 -5.91 -14.00 7.71
CA PHE A 52 -6.99 -14.23 8.66
C PHE A 52 -8.08 -15.14 8.09
N GLN A 53 -8.53 -14.88 6.86
CA GLN A 53 -9.53 -15.72 6.19
C GLN A 53 -9.04 -17.15 5.99
N LEU A 54 -7.80 -17.33 5.54
CA LEU A 54 -7.21 -18.64 5.30
C LEU A 54 -7.08 -19.47 6.60
N TRP A 55 -6.68 -18.85 7.70
CA TRP A 55 -6.47 -19.57 8.96
C TRP A 55 -7.75 -19.84 9.74
N THR A 56 -8.72 -18.93 9.67
CA THR A 56 -9.91 -19.01 10.52
C THR A 56 -11.14 -19.53 9.78
N GLY A 57 -11.13 -19.52 8.45
CA GLY A 57 -12.30 -19.78 7.61
C GLY A 57 -13.38 -18.70 7.72
N ARG A 58 -13.11 -17.58 8.40
CA ARG A 58 -14.06 -16.48 8.62
C ARG A 58 -13.68 -15.27 7.79
N THR A 59 -14.67 -14.51 7.34
CA THR A 59 -14.45 -13.21 6.70
C THR A 59 -13.66 -12.29 7.64
N ALA A 60 -12.55 -11.74 7.15
CA ALA A 60 -11.74 -10.79 7.89
C ALA A 60 -12.53 -9.50 8.25
N PRO A 61 -12.48 -9.05 9.51
CA PRO A 61 -13.13 -7.82 9.94
C PRO A 61 -12.30 -6.60 9.50
N LEU A 62 -12.42 -6.20 8.23
CA LEU A 62 -11.57 -5.18 7.59
C LEU A 62 -11.57 -3.83 8.31
N GLU A 63 -12.73 -3.35 8.75
CA GLU A 63 -12.86 -2.09 9.48
C GLU A 63 -12.08 -2.13 10.79
N ALA A 64 -12.29 -3.17 11.62
CA ALA A 64 -11.56 -3.32 12.88
C ALA A 64 -10.04 -3.48 12.66
N MET A 65 -9.64 -4.22 11.63
CA MET A 65 -8.23 -4.33 11.25
C MET A 65 -7.67 -2.96 10.83
N ARG A 66 -8.43 -2.17 10.07
CA ARG A 66 -8.01 -0.82 9.63
C ARG A 66 -7.89 0.15 10.79
N GLU A 67 -8.82 0.13 11.74
CA GLU A 67 -8.84 1.02 12.90
C GLU A 67 -7.65 0.78 13.86
N THR A 68 -7.12 -0.43 13.89
CA THR A 68 -5.94 -0.77 14.72
C THR A 68 -4.62 -0.42 14.05
N LEU A 69 -4.60 -0.25 12.72
CA LEU A 69 -3.43 0.28 12.02
C LEU A 69 -3.33 1.78 12.32
N GLN A 70 -2.22 2.19 12.93
CA GLN A 70 -1.94 3.59 13.24
C GLN A 70 -1.04 4.21 12.15
N PRO A 71 -1.57 5.01 11.21
CA PRO A 71 -0.76 5.79 10.27
C PRO A 71 -0.27 7.14 10.84
#